data_AF-A0AA42BC31-F1
#
_entry.id   AF-A0AA42BC31-F1
#
_cell.length_a   1.000
_cell.length_b   1.000
_cell.length_c   1.000
_cell.angle_alpha   90.00
_cell.angle_beta   90.00
_cell.angle_gamma   90.00
#
_symmetry.space_group_name_H-M   'P 1'
#
loop_
_entity.id
_entity.type
_entity.pdbx_description
1 polymer ?
#
loop_
_entity_poly.entity_id
_entity_poly.type
_entity_poly.pdbx_seq_one_letter_code
_entity_poly.pdbx_strand_id
1 'polypeptide(L)'
;MYFCRKHVLICTASHCTQKGAQQVAGRLRIELKRRGLDAEVMANTCDSIDLCDIGPNIVVYPDGLIYRNVQVKDIPDIIESLRAGGRPVERLLLFAESEDEVRRRQLFAEAAAREPVPADEFLALARAHGFDEAWCAEQARRGFIARKPQGEGQAVWVTSKARRRYGLPGGGAEGA
;
A
#
# COMPACT_ATOMS: atom_id res chain seq x y z
N MET A 1 -18.18 22.02 -6.22
CA MET A 1 -16.71 22.18 -6.26
C MET A 1 -16.18 21.13 -7.23
N TYR A 2 -15.92 21.51 -8.48
CA TYR A 2 -15.40 20.59 -9.49
C TYR A 2 -13.87 20.50 -9.48
N PHE A 3 -13.20 21.49 -8.88
CA PHE A 3 -11.75 21.56 -8.71
C PHE A 3 -11.41 21.80 -7.24
N CYS A 4 -10.33 21.17 -6.78
CA CYS A 4 -9.82 21.29 -5.41
C CYS A 4 -8.31 21.51 -5.43
N ARG A 5 -7.77 22.14 -4.40
CA ARG A 5 -6.33 22.31 -4.22
C ARG A 5 -5.67 20.99 -3.82
N LYS A 6 -6.31 20.22 -2.95
CA LYS A 6 -5.90 18.86 -2.60
C LYS A 6 -7.03 17.86 -2.78
N HIS A 7 -6.75 16.75 -3.45
CA HIS A 7 -7.65 15.60 -3.52
C HIS A 7 -7.13 14.49 -2.63
N VAL A 8 -7.93 14.15 -1.62
CA VAL A 8 -7.63 13.12 -0.64
C VAL A 8 -8.47 11.90 -0.94
N LEU A 9 -7.82 10.80 -1.26
CA LEU A 9 -8.45 9.51 -1.52
C LEU A 9 -8.21 8.58 -0.33
N ILE A 10 -9.28 8.14 0.32
CA ILE A 10 -9.23 7.25 1.47
C ILE A 10 -9.60 5.84 1.00
N CYS A 11 -8.66 4.91 1.09
CA CYS A 11 -8.93 3.53 0.70
C CYS A 11 -9.93 2.90 1.68
N THR A 12 -11.09 2.50 1.17
CA THR A 12 -12.14 1.84 1.95
C THR A 12 -12.49 0.45 1.41
N ALA A 13 -11.61 -0.15 0.61
CA ALA A 13 -11.71 -1.56 0.24
C ALA A 13 -11.74 -2.48 1.47
N SER A 14 -12.16 -3.73 1.28
CA SER A 14 -12.43 -4.70 2.36
C SER A 14 -11.37 -4.70 3.47
N HIS A 15 -10.08 -4.84 3.12
CA HIS A 15 -8.97 -4.87 4.10
C HIS A 15 -8.82 -3.57 4.89
N CYS A 16 -8.93 -2.40 4.25
CA CYS A 16 -8.85 -1.13 4.95
C CYS A 16 -10.09 -0.90 5.82
N THR A 17 -11.28 -1.31 5.36
CA THR A 17 -12.52 -1.24 6.14
C THR A 17 -12.43 -2.09 7.41
N GLN A 18 -11.90 -3.32 7.33
CA GLN A 18 -11.65 -4.16 8.50
C GLN A 18 -10.70 -3.51 9.52
N LYS A 19 -9.82 -2.62 9.06
CA LYS A 19 -8.87 -1.86 9.89
C LYS A 19 -9.37 -0.47 10.30
N GLY A 20 -10.66 -0.17 10.12
CA GLY A 20 -11.29 1.07 10.60
C GLY A 20 -11.28 2.24 9.60
N ALA A 21 -11.12 1.99 8.30
CA ALA A 21 -11.07 3.06 7.30
C ALA A 21 -12.35 3.89 7.21
N GLN A 22 -13.52 3.33 7.53
CA GLN A 22 -14.79 4.08 7.52
C GLN A 22 -14.80 5.18 8.59
N GLN A 23 -14.30 4.88 9.78
CA GLN A 23 -14.18 5.82 10.89
C GLN A 23 -13.15 6.91 10.54
N VAL A 24 -12.02 6.54 9.93
CA VAL A 24 -11.00 7.46 9.41
C VAL A 24 -11.60 8.42 8.37
N ALA A 25 -12.30 7.90 7.37
CA ALA A 25 -12.92 8.71 6.31
C ALA A 25 -13.99 9.66 6.86
N GLY A 26 -14.85 9.15 7.77
CA GLY A 26 -15.89 9.95 8.42
C GLY A 26 -15.29 11.08 9.26
N ARG A 27 -14.31 10.77 10.12
CA ARG A 27 -13.66 11.77 10.97
C ARG A 27 -12.94 12.83 10.16
N LEU A 28 -12.23 12.44 9.10
CA LEU A 28 -11.55 13.38 8.21
C LEU A 28 -12.52 14.39 7.60
N ARG A 29 -13.64 13.92 7.03
CA ARG A 29 -14.65 14.80 6.42
C ARG A 29 -15.28 15.76 7.42
N ILE A 30 -15.60 15.27 8.62
CA ILE A 30 -16.14 16.10 9.70
C ILE A 30 -15.15 17.21 10.08
N GLU A 31 -13.87 16.87 10.27
CA GLU A 31 -12.85 17.84 10.65
C GLU A 31 -12.52 18.84 9.53
N LEU A 32 -12.50 18.40 8.26
CA LEU A 32 -12.36 19.31 7.12
C LEU A 32 -13.45 20.38 7.12
N LYS A 33 -14.72 19.96 7.25
CA LYS A 33 -15.86 20.88 7.32
C LYS A 33 -15.80 21.79 8.55
N ARG A 34 -15.48 21.23 9.72
CA ARG A 34 -15.38 21.98 10.98
C ARG A 34 -14.33 23.09 10.91
N ARG A 35 -13.25 22.88 10.15
CA ARG A 35 -12.16 23.87 9.98
C ARG A 35 -12.28 24.71 8.71
N GLY A 36 -13.39 24.59 7.97
CA GLY A 36 -13.63 25.35 6.73
C GLY A 36 -12.68 25.00 5.59
N LEU A 37 -12.08 23.80 5.61
CA LEU A 37 -11.14 23.32 4.60
C LEU A 37 -11.83 22.56 3.46
N ASP A 38 -13.10 22.23 3.60
CA ASP A 38 -13.90 21.48 2.61
C ASP A 38 -14.18 22.26 1.32
N ALA A 39 -13.88 23.57 1.28
CA ALA A 39 -13.90 24.39 0.07
C ALA A 39 -12.64 24.25 -0.81
N GLU A 40 -11.54 23.71 -0.28
CA GLU A 40 -10.27 23.57 -1.01
C GLU A 40 -9.71 22.14 -1.00
N VAL A 41 -10.12 21.31 -0.03
CA VAL A 41 -9.73 19.92 0.09
C VAL A 41 -10.93 19.02 -0.17
N MET A 42 -10.86 18.23 -1.24
CA MET A 42 -11.86 17.22 -1.55
C MET A 42 -11.46 15.87 -0.94
N ALA A 43 -12.34 15.23 -0.18
CA ALA A 43 -12.07 13.94 0.46
C ALA A 43 -13.05 12.85 0.00
N ASN A 44 -12.61 11.95 -0.89
CA ASN A 44 -13.40 10.84 -1.41
C ASN A 44 -12.88 9.49 -0.94
N THR A 45 -13.77 8.50 -0.86
CA THR A 45 -13.35 7.11 -0.70
C THR A 45 -12.90 6.56 -2.05
N CYS A 46 -11.96 5.63 -2.04
CA CYS A 46 -11.57 4.86 -3.21
C CYS A 46 -11.53 3.36 -2.89
N ASP A 47 -11.46 2.56 -3.95
CA ASP A 47 -11.18 1.14 -3.84
C ASP A 47 -9.68 0.90 -3.50
N SER A 48 -9.26 -0.36 -3.52
CA SER A 48 -7.91 -0.78 -3.13
C SER A 48 -6.85 0.01 -3.89
N ILE A 49 -5.95 0.62 -3.12
CA ILE A 49 -4.68 1.15 -3.63
C ILE A 49 -3.54 0.15 -3.42
N ASP A 50 -3.87 -1.14 -3.28
CA ASP A 50 -2.89 -2.21 -3.44
C ASP A 50 -1.86 -2.37 -2.30
N LEU A 51 -2.17 -1.75 -1.15
CA LEU A 51 -1.34 -1.69 0.07
C LEU A 51 -2.11 -2.25 1.29
N CYS A 52 -2.83 -3.36 1.09
CA CYS A 52 -3.76 -3.93 2.07
C CYS A 52 -3.10 -4.34 3.40
N ASP A 53 -1.84 -4.76 3.36
CA ASP A 53 -1.05 -5.15 4.53
C ASP A 53 -0.79 -3.99 5.49
N ILE A 54 -0.76 -2.75 5.00
CA ILE A 54 -0.43 -1.54 5.77
C ILE A 54 -1.57 -0.53 5.87
N GLY A 55 -2.79 -0.91 5.48
CA GLY A 55 -3.96 -0.03 5.61
C GLY A 55 -4.35 0.27 7.07
N PRO A 56 -5.25 1.25 7.31
CA PRO A 56 -5.92 2.12 6.33
C PRO A 56 -4.97 3.09 5.65
N ASN A 57 -5.19 3.35 4.35
CA ASN A 57 -4.31 4.21 3.56
C ASN A 57 -5.05 5.44 3.03
N ILE A 58 -4.34 6.57 2.96
CA ILE A 58 -4.81 7.83 2.39
C ILE A 58 -3.81 8.30 1.33
N VAL A 59 -4.27 8.63 0.14
CA VAL A 59 -3.47 9.25 -0.93
C VAL A 59 -3.81 10.74 -1.02
N VAL A 60 -2.81 11.60 -1.14
CA VAL A 60 -2.98 13.04 -1.28
C VAL A 60 -2.38 13.52 -2.59
N TYR A 61 -3.22 14.03 -3.48
CA TYR A 61 -2.83 14.75 -4.69
C TYR A 61 -2.97 16.27 -4.50
N PRO A 62 -2.15 17.09 -5.18
CA PRO A 62 -1.09 16.72 -6.13
C PRO A 62 0.24 16.31 -5.47
N ASP A 63 0.33 16.37 -4.14
CA ASP A 63 1.59 16.20 -3.39
C ASP A 63 2.26 14.82 -3.53
N GLY A 64 1.56 13.80 -4.05
CA GLY A 64 2.11 12.46 -4.24
C GLY A 64 2.35 11.71 -2.92
N LEU A 65 1.61 12.06 -1.87
CA LEU A 65 1.78 11.46 -0.54
C LEU A 65 0.87 10.25 -0.37
N ILE A 66 1.39 9.23 0.31
CA ILE A 66 0.61 8.11 0.83
C ILE A 66 0.81 8.06 2.34
N TYR A 67 -0.25 8.27 3.10
CA TYR A 67 -0.28 7.96 4.53
C TYR A 67 -0.75 6.51 4.72
N ARG A 68 0.00 5.74 5.51
CA ARG A 68 -0.32 4.34 5.83
C ARG A 68 -0.64 4.17 7.31
N ASN A 69 -1.30 3.07 7.65
CA ASN A 69 -1.70 2.71 9.01
C ASN A 69 -2.41 3.86 9.75
N VAL A 70 -3.24 4.61 9.02
CA VAL A 70 -3.90 5.80 9.56
C VAL A 70 -4.97 5.39 10.57
N GLN A 71 -4.93 6.03 11.74
CA GLN A 71 -5.91 5.88 12.81
C GLN A 71 -6.72 7.17 12.98
N VAL A 72 -7.88 7.07 13.62
CA VAL A 72 -8.75 8.23 13.90
C VAL A 72 -8.02 9.32 14.71
N LYS A 73 -7.07 8.92 15.57
CA LYS A 73 -6.24 9.84 16.36
C LYS A 73 -5.26 10.67 15.52
N ASP A 74 -4.94 10.23 14.30
CA ASP A 74 -3.99 10.90 13.41
C ASP A 74 -4.64 12.00 12.57
N ILE A 75 -5.98 12.05 12.53
CA ILE A 75 -6.73 13.00 11.70
C ILE A 75 -6.38 14.47 12.01
N PRO A 76 -6.21 14.92 13.26
CA PRO A 76 -5.78 16.29 13.52
C PRO A 76 -4.47 16.66 12.81
N ASP A 77 -3.46 15.79 12.86
CA ASP A 77 -2.16 16.02 12.21
C ASP A 77 -2.31 16.04 10.69
N ILE A 78 -3.10 15.10 10.14
CA ILE A 78 -3.35 15.02 8.69
C ILE A 78 -4.06 16.28 8.20
N ILE A 79 -5.05 16.79 8.94
CA ILE A 79 -5.74 18.04 8.61
C ILE A 79 -4.77 19.21 8.52
N GLU A 80 -3.84 19.33 9.47
CA GLU A 80 -2.81 20.38 9.43
C GLU A 80 -1.86 20.20 8.23
N SER A 81 -1.51 18.96 7.87
CA SER A 81 -0.73 18.67 6.66
C SER A 81 -1.45 19.07 5.36
N LEU A 82 -2.79 19.09 5.38
CA LEU A 82 -3.60 19.38 4.20
C LEU A 82 -3.74 20.88 3.95
N ARG A 83 -3.47 21.74 4.93
CA ARG A 83 -3.50 23.21 4.77
C ARG A 83 -2.49 23.71 3.74
N ALA A 84 -2.68 24.93 3.26
CA ALA A 84 -1.67 25.63 2.48
C ALA A 84 -0.39 25.80 3.33
N GLY A 85 0.76 25.37 2.79
CA GLY A 85 2.03 25.36 3.54
C GLY A 85 2.13 24.30 4.65
N GLY A 86 1.13 23.41 4.76
CA GLY A 86 1.16 22.30 5.71
C GLY A 86 2.31 21.33 5.42
N ARG A 87 2.88 20.75 6.49
CA ARG A 87 3.95 19.75 6.37
C ARG A 87 3.39 18.33 6.45
N PRO A 88 3.91 17.39 5.65
CA PRO A 88 3.51 15.98 5.74
C PRO A 88 3.70 15.39 7.15
N VAL A 89 2.82 14.45 7.51
CA VAL A 89 2.95 13.70 8.77
C VAL A 89 3.97 12.57 8.57
N GLU A 90 5.26 12.88 8.77
CA GLU A 90 6.39 12.00 8.39
C GLU A 90 6.27 10.56 8.89
N ARG A 91 5.85 10.36 10.15
CA ARG A 91 5.66 9.01 10.74
C ARG A 91 4.63 8.13 10.03
N LEU A 92 3.74 8.72 9.22
CA LEU A 92 2.71 8.01 8.47
C LEU A 92 3.07 7.85 6.99
N LEU A 93 4.11 8.53 6.50
CA LEU A 93 4.43 8.55 5.08
C LEU A 93 5.00 7.23 4.60
N LEU A 94 4.50 6.75 3.47
CA LEU A 94 5.08 5.67 2.69
C LEU A 94 6.04 6.21 1.63
N PHE A 95 7.27 5.69 1.66
CA PHE A 95 8.35 5.96 0.72
C PHE A 95 9.19 4.69 0.54
N ALA A 96 10.11 4.67 -0.43
CA ALA A 96 10.82 3.46 -0.85
C ALA A 96 11.63 2.78 0.27
N GLU A 97 12.17 3.57 1.21
CA GLU A 97 12.99 3.10 2.33
C GLU A 97 12.17 2.84 3.61
N SER A 98 10.85 3.03 3.55
CA SER A 98 9.96 2.64 4.65
C SER A 98 10.08 1.15 4.97
N GLU A 99 10.04 0.79 6.25
CA GLU A 99 10.16 -0.60 6.73
C GLU A 99 9.24 -1.57 5.97
N ASP A 100 8.02 -1.15 5.65
CA ASP A 100 7.06 -1.96 4.90
C ASP A 100 7.50 -2.27 3.46
N GLU A 101 8.06 -1.29 2.74
CA GLU A 101 8.60 -1.50 1.39
C GLU A 101 9.88 -2.32 1.44
N VAL A 102 10.74 -2.06 2.42
CA VAL A 102 11.97 -2.82 2.64
C VAL A 102 11.65 -4.30 2.89
N ARG A 103 10.67 -4.60 3.76
CA ARG A 103 10.22 -5.97 4.04
C ARG A 103 9.71 -6.68 2.79
N ARG A 104 8.86 -6.02 1.99
CA ARG A 104 8.36 -6.60 0.73
C ARG A 104 9.51 -6.85 -0.24
N ARG A 105 10.42 -5.88 -0.41
CA ARG A 105 11.59 -6.01 -1.29
C ARG A 105 12.49 -7.16 -0.88
N GLN A 106 12.76 -7.33 0.42
CA GLN A 106 13.57 -8.43 0.95
C GLN A 106 12.93 -9.79 0.64
N LEU A 107 11.65 -9.96 0.96
CA LEU A 107 10.91 -11.19 0.63
C LEU A 107 11.02 -11.54 -0.85
N PHE A 108 10.74 -10.58 -1.74
CA PHE A 108 10.80 -10.84 -3.18
C PHE A 108 12.22 -11.07 -3.68
N ALA A 109 13.24 -10.42 -3.10
CA ALA A 109 14.63 -10.67 -3.45
C ALA A 109 15.07 -12.10 -3.07
N GLU A 110 14.75 -12.53 -1.85
CA GLU A 110 15.05 -13.87 -1.35
C GLU A 110 14.31 -14.95 -2.13
N ALA A 111 13.03 -14.73 -2.43
CA ALA A 111 12.26 -15.63 -3.27
C ALA A 111 12.86 -15.71 -4.69
N ALA A 112 13.19 -14.57 -5.30
CA ALA A 112 13.75 -14.50 -6.65
C ALA A 112 15.11 -15.20 -6.80
N ALA A 113 15.91 -15.25 -5.72
CA ALA A 113 17.20 -15.93 -5.68
C ALA A 113 17.09 -17.47 -5.61
N ARG A 114 15.92 -18.00 -5.25
CA ARG A 114 15.66 -19.43 -5.01
C ARG A 114 14.66 -20.03 -6.00
N GLU A 115 14.32 -19.32 -7.07
CA GLU A 115 13.27 -19.74 -8.00
C GLU A 115 13.63 -21.01 -8.79
N PRO A 116 12.65 -21.91 -9.02
CA PRO A 116 11.28 -21.87 -8.48
C PRO A 116 11.22 -22.26 -6.99
N VAL A 117 10.43 -21.53 -6.20
CA VAL A 117 10.27 -21.80 -4.76
C VAL A 117 9.05 -22.71 -4.55
N PRO A 118 9.17 -23.88 -3.88
CA PRO A 118 7.99 -24.67 -3.50
C PRO A 118 6.95 -23.81 -2.75
N ALA A 119 5.66 -24.03 -2.99
CA ALA A 119 4.61 -23.11 -2.50
C ALA A 119 4.55 -23.04 -0.97
N ASP A 120 4.78 -24.15 -0.28
CA ASP A 120 4.88 -24.24 1.17
C ASP A 120 6.11 -23.52 1.72
N GLU A 121 7.26 -23.64 1.05
CA GLU A 121 8.48 -22.89 1.36
C GLU A 121 8.29 -21.38 1.15
N PHE A 122 7.60 -20.96 0.09
CA PHE A 122 7.28 -19.56 -0.14
C PHE A 122 6.38 -19.00 0.96
N LEU A 123 5.38 -19.77 1.43
CA LEU A 123 4.55 -19.37 2.56
C LEU A 123 5.36 -19.27 3.86
N ALA A 124 6.31 -20.19 4.11
CA ALA A 124 7.20 -20.11 5.25
C ALA A 124 8.11 -18.87 5.18
N LEU A 125 8.66 -18.57 4.00
CA LEU A 125 9.45 -17.37 3.76
C LEU A 125 8.62 -16.10 4.00
N ALA A 126 7.41 -16.02 3.43
CA ALA A 126 6.51 -14.89 3.63
C ALA A 126 6.20 -14.65 5.12
N ARG A 127 5.95 -15.72 5.89
CA ARG A 127 5.73 -15.63 7.34
C ARG A 127 6.95 -15.10 8.09
N ALA A 128 8.17 -15.48 7.69
CA ALA A 128 9.40 -14.94 8.27
C ALA A 128 9.54 -13.42 8.08
N HIS A 129 8.97 -12.87 7.00
CA HIS A 129 8.90 -11.42 6.76
C HIS A 129 7.63 -10.75 7.33
N GLY A 130 6.79 -11.49 8.05
CA GLY A 130 5.56 -10.97 8.69
C GLY A 130 4.33 -10.94 7.78
N PHE A 131 4.32 -11.70 6.69
CA PHE A 131 3.17 -11.82 5.79
C PHE A 131 2.48 -13.18 5.96
N ASP A 132 1.15 -13.19 5.90
CA ASP A 132 0.35 -14.39 6.02
C ASP A 132 -0.04 -14.99 4.66
N GLU A 133 -0.79 -16.08 4.70
CA GLU A 133 -1.27 -16.76 3.50
C GLU A 133 -2.24 -15.89 2.68
N ALA A 134 -3.06 -15.07 3.35
CA ALA A 134 -3.98 -14.15 2.69
C ALA A 134 -3.22 -13.12 1.86
N TRP A 135 -2.13 -12.57 2.39
CA TRP A 135 -1.23 -11.69 1.66
C TRP A 135 -0.61 -12.39 0.45
N CYS A 136 -0.16 -13.64 0.61
CA CYS A 136 0.42 -14.41 -0.50
C CYS A 136 -0.61 -14.68 -1.61
N ALA A 137 -1.84 -15.03 -1.25
CA ALA A 137 -2.93 -15.21 -2.20
C ALA A 137 -3.22 -13.91 -2.96
N GLU A 138 -3.18 -12.77 -2.26
CA GLU A 138 -3.35 -11.45 -2.85
C GLU A 138 -2.21 -11.09 -3.82
N GLN A 139 -0.96 -11.44 -3.50
CA GLN A 139 0.16 -11.26 -4.43
C GLN A 139 0.01 -12.10 -5.69
N ALA A 140 -0.52 -13.32 -5.57
CA ALA A 140 -0.81 -14.17 -6.72
C ALA A 140 -1.93 -13.57 -7.58
N ARG A 141 -3.04 -13.16 -6.95
CA ARG A 141 -4.17 -12.50 -7.62
C ARG A 141 -3.76 -11.24 -8.38
N ARG A 142 -2.81 -10.49 -7.83
CA ARG A 142 -2.29 -9.24 -8.39
C ARG A 142 -1.10 -9.42 -9.34
N GLY A 143 -0.66 -10.65 -9.56
CA GLY A 143 0.42 -11.00 -10.48
C GLY A 143 1.82 -10.56 -10.02
N PHE A 144 2.05 -10.39 -8.72
CA PHE A 144 3.40 -10.25 -8.16
C PHE A 144 4.13 -11.60 -8.06
N ILE A 145 3.36 -12.67 -7.88
CA ILE A 145 3.85 -14.04 -7.95
C ILE A 145 3.00 -14.87 -8.92
N ALA A 146 3.61 -15.86 -9.56
CA ALA A 146 2.94 -16.86 -10.37
C ALA A 146 3.06 -18.22 -9.71
N ARG A 147 1.94 -18.96 -9.64
CA ARG A 147 1.87 -20.32 -9.11
C ARG A 147 1.72 -21.30 -10.28
N LYS A 148 2.57 -22.32 -10.38
CA LYS A 148 2.47 -23.36 -11.42
C LYS A 148 2.66 -24.76 -10.83
N PRO A 149 2.02 -25.80 -11.39
CA PRO A 149 2.28 -27.18 -10.99
C PRO A 149 3.76 -27.55 -11.18
N GLN A 150 4.33 -28.29 -10.22
CA GLN A 150 5.70 -28.82 -10.29
C GLN A 150 5.77 -30.15 -9.53
N GLY A 151 5.98 -31.24 -10.27
CA GLY A 151 5.89 -32.59 -9.70
C GLY A 151 4.50 -32.84 -9.10
N GLU A 152 4.45 -33.37 -7.88
CA GLU A 152 3.21 -33.59 -7.13
C GLU A 152 2.69 -32.32 -6.41
N GLY A 153 3.43 -31.22 -6.48
CA GLY A 153 3.12 -29.97 -5.77
C GLY A 153 2.95 -28.76 -6.69
N GLN A 154 3.10 -27.58 -6.09
CA GLN A 154 3.04 -26.31 -6.79
C GLN A 154 4.28 -25.49 -6.40
N ALA A 155 4.81 -24.74 -7.35
CA ALA A 155 5.90 -23.80 -7.10
C ALA A 155 5.51 -22.36 -7.46
N VAL A 156 6.31 -21.43 -6.96
CA VAL A 156 6.12 -19.99 -7.00
C VAL A 156 7.30 -19.33 -7.73
N TRP A 157 6.97 -18.41 -8.63
CA TRP A 157 7.90 -17.53 -9.33
C TRP A 157 7.57 -16.07 -9.02
N VAL A 158 8.57 -15.24 -8.75
CA VAL A 158 8.47 -13.79 -8.70
C VAL A 158 8.39 -13.27 -10.14
N THR A 159 7.30 -12.58 -10.45
CA THR A 159 7.01 -12.12 -11.82
C THR A 159 7.86 -10.92 -12.21
N SER A 160 7.94 -10.61 -13.51
CA SER A 160 8.58 -9.38 -14.00
C SER A 160 7.95 -8.11 -13.40
N LYS A 161 6.66 -8.13 -13.05
CA LYS A 161 5.99 -7.01 -12.37
C LYS A 161 6.59 -6.75 -10.99
N ALA A 162 6.74 -7.79 -10.18
CA ALA A 162 7.36 -7.69 -8.87
C ALA A 162 8.83 -7.29 -8.98
N ARG A 163 9.57 -7.93 -9.89
CA ARG A 163 10.98 -7.63 -10.15
C ARG A 163 11.18 -6.15 -10.54
N ARG A 164 10.33 -5.60 -11.43
CA ARG A 164 10.36 -4.18 -11.79
C ARG A 164 10.02 -3.26 -10.63
N ARG A 165 8.96 -3.58 -9.87
CA ARG A 165 8.49 -2.76 -8.75
C ARG A 165 9.53 -2.64 -7.63
N TYR A 166 10.35 -3.68 -7.44
CA TYR A 166 11.34 -3.76 -6.36
C TYR A 166 12.79 -3.70 -6.82
N GLY A 167 13.05 -3.45 -8.12
CA GLY A 167 14.40 -3.32 -8.67
C GLY A 167 15.23 -4.62 -8.63
N LEU A 168 14.59 -5.77 -8.80
CA LEU A 168 15.25 -7.09 -8.76
C LEU A 168 15.75 -7.51 -10.15
N PRO A 169 16.76 -8.40 -10.25
CA PRO A 169 17.24 -8.95 -11.52
C PRO A 169 16.09 -9.53 -12.36
N GLY A 170 16.17 -9.46 -13.70
CA GLY A 170 15.10 -9.92 -14.59
C GLY A 170 13.81 -9.07 -14.57
N GLY A 171 13.82 -7.91 -13.90
CA GLY A 171 12.70 -6.95 -13.88
C GLY A 171 12.57 -6.09 -15.14
N GLY A 172 13.62 -6.04 -15.95
CA GLY A 172 13.68 -5.28 -17.20
C GLY A 172 13.61 -3.77 -16.99
N ALA A 173 14.75 -3.11 -17.21
CA ALA A 173 14.85 -1.79 -17.82
C ALA A 173 16.07 -1.81 -18.76
N GLU A 174 16.02 -2.62 -19.82
CA GLU A 174 16.88 -2.39 -20.99
C GLU A 174 16.10 -1.46 -21.92
N GLY A 175 16.54 -0.21 -22.05
CA GLY A 175 15.98 0.80 -22.96
C GLY A 175 15.21 1.90 -22.25
N ALA A 176 15.90 3.02 -22.02
CA ALA A 176 15.28 4.34 -22.09
C ALA A 176 14.83 4.63 -23.53
#